data_AF-A0AAD4VYW5-F1
#
_entry.id   AF-A0AAD4VYW5-F1
#
_cell.length_a   1.000
_cell.length_b   1.000
_cell.length_c   1.000
_cell.angle_alpha   90.00
_cell.angle_beta   90.00
_cell.angle_gamma   90.00
#
_symmetry.space_group_name_H-M   'P 1'
#
loop_
_entity.id
_entity.type
_entity.pdbx_description
1 polymer ?
#
loop_
_entity_poly.entity_id
_entity_poly.type
_entity_poly.pdbx_seq_one_letter_code
_entity_poly.pdbx_strand_id
1 'polypeptide(L)'
;MKAVTRVKILHGNTSIPPACNFTHKVPAVVFSSWDFKGNLVHEFNESIVPLFIMSRHFQSHLQFVRTNLKCWWVSKYERILSTLSSYDVYKSS
;
A
#
# COMPACT_ATOMS: atom_id res chain seq x y z
N MET A 1 13.99 10.35 -14.97
CA MET A 1 12.70 9.90 -14.39
C MET A 1 11.65 9.95 -15.49
N LYS A 2 10.93 8.85 -15.76
CA LYS A 2 9.83 8.85 -16.74
C LYS A 2 8.66 9.65 -16.16
N ALA A 3 8.00 10.47 -16.99
CA ALA A 3 6.82 11.21 -16.57
C ALA A 3 5.69 10.23 -16.20
N VAL A 4 5.08 10.43 -15.03
CA VAL A 4 3.93 9.65 -14.60
C VAL A 4 2.67 10.30 -15.18
N THR A 5 1.93 9.55 -15.99
CA THR A 5 0.66 10.02 -16.55
C THR A 5 -0.44 9.88 -15.49
N ARG A 6 -1.13 10.98 -15.19
CA ARG A 6 -2.28 10.95 -14.28
C ARG A 6 -3.43 10.20 -14.96
N VAL A 7 -3.80 9.06 -14.40
CA VAL A 7 -4.99 8.30 -14.86
C VAL A 7 -6.20 8.70 -14.02
N LYS A 8 -7.38 8.75 -14.67
CA LYS A 8 -8.66 8.79 -13.99
C LYS A 8 -9.29 7.41 -14.11
N ILE A 9 -9.59 6.77 -12.99
CA ILE A 9 -10.36 5.53 -12.98
C ILE A 9 -11.82 5.93 -13.19
N LEU A 10 -12.33 5.69 -14.39
CA LEU A 10 -13.74 5.86 -14.71
C LEU A 10 -14.44 4.53 -14.40
N HIS A 11 -15.42 4.54 -13.49
CA HIS A 11 -16.30 3.39 -13.34
C HIS A 11 -17.16 3.27 -14.62
N GLY A 12 -17.29 2.05 -15.14
CA GLY A 12 -18.12 1.75 -16.30
C GLY A 12 -19.58 2.16 -16.08
N ASN A 13 -20.32 2.27 -17.18
CA ASN A 13 -21.62 2.93 -17.33
C ASN A 13 -22.75 2.35 -16.45
N THR A 14 -22.69 2.51 -15.11
CA THR A 14 -23.76 2.21 -14.17
C THR A 14 -23.44 2.73 -12.77
N SER A 15 -24.39 3.48 -12.22
CA SER A 15 -24.49 3.96 -10.84
C SER A 15 -23.48 5.01 -10.39
N ILE A 16 -24.02 6.06 -9.76
CA ILE A 16 -23.28 7.03 -8.95
C ILE A 16 -22.31 6.22 -8.05
N PRO A 17 -21.00 6.49 -8.08
CA PRO A 17 -20.05 5.75 -7.25
C PRO A 17 -20.45 5.88 -5.78
N PRO A 18 -20.24 4.84 -4.96
CA PRO A 18 -20.53 4.92 -3.54
C PRO A 18 -19.79 6.11 -2.92
N ALA A 19 -20.41 6.74 -1.93
CA ALA A 19 -19.80 7.86 -1.23
C ALA A 19 -18.43 7.44 -0.69
N CYS A 20 -17.42 8.28 -0.87
CA CYS A 20 -16.07 7.99 -0.40
C CYS A 20 -16.06 7.90 1.13
N ASN A 21 -15.84 6.70 1.68
CA ASN A 21 -15.80 6.49 3.13
C ASN A 21 -14.57 7.12 3.80
N PHE A 22 -13.45 7.27 3.08
CA PHE A 22 -12.21 7.74 3.66
C PHE A 22 -11.39 8.55 2.67
N THR A 23 -10.97 9.75 3.09
CA THR A 23 -10.08 10.63 2.31
C THR A 23 -8.73 10.72 3.00
N HIS A 24 -7.69 10.22 2.34
CA HIS A 24 -6.31 10.37 2.81
C HIS A 24 -5.77 11.76 2.45
N LYS A 25 -5.15 12.44 3.43
CA LYS A 25 -4.50 13.76 3.22
C LYS A 25 -3.08 13.67 2.66
N VAL A 26 -2.51 12.48 2.69
CA VAL A 26 -1.15 12.16 2.21
C VAL A 26 -1.23 11.13 1.09
N PRO A 27 -0.20 11.03 0.23
CA PRO A 27 -0.10 9.97 -0.77
C PRO A 27 -0.29 8.59 -0.15
N ALA A 28 -1.03 7.72 -0.83
CA ALA A 28 -1.29 6.37 -0.37
C ALA A 28 -0.62 5.34 -1.28
N VAL A 29 0.04 4.35 -0.68
CA VAL A 29 0.56 3.17 -1.37
C VAL A 29 -0.37 2.00 -1.05
N VAL A 30 -1.14 1.57 -2.05
CA VAL A 30 -2.04 0.42 -1.94
C VAL A 30 -1.29 -0.84 -2.36
N PHE A 31 -1.30 -1.87 -1.52
CA PHE A 31 -0.66 -3.15 -1.81
C PHE A 31 -1.44 -4.31 -1.21
N SER A 32 -1.28 -5.49 -1.80
CA SER A 32 -1.85 -6.76 -1.33
C SER A 32 -0.77 -7.82 -1.29
N SER A 33 -0.98 -8.87 -0.49
CA SER A 33 -0.01 -9.97 -0.42
C SER A 33 -0.66 -11.32 -0.10
N TRP A 34 -1.64 -11.67 -0.92
CA TRP A 34 -2.54 -12.80 -0.69
C TRP A 34 -1.83 -14.14 -0.42
N ASP A 35 -0.69 -14.40 -1.08
CA ASP A 35 -0.16 -15.76 -1.20
C ASP A 35 1.15 -16.06 -0.45
N PHE A 36 1.43 -15.29 0.62
CA PHE A 36 2.61 -15.59 1.43
C PHE A 36 2.37 -16.78 2.36
N LYS A 37 3.02 -17.90 2.01
CA LYS A 37 3.07 -19.15 2.79
C LYS A 37 4.20 -19.18 3.84
N GLY A 38 4.81 -18.05 4.18
CA GLY A 38 5.90 -17.98 5.17
C GLY A 38 7.31 -18.06 4.57
N ASN A 39 7.46 -17.99 3.24
CA ASN A 39 8.78 -17.97 2.60
C ASN A 39 9.37 -16.56 2.64
N LEU A 40 10.47 -16.40 3.40
CA LEU A 40 11.15 -15.11 3.59
C LEU A 40 11.61 -14.45 2.28
N VAL A 41 12.17 -15.23 1.34
CA VAL A 41 12.70 -14.68 0.08
C VAL A 41 11.56 -14.13 -0.77
N HIS A 42 10.47 -14.89 -0.87
CA HIS A 42 9.30 -14.48 -1.63
C HIS A 42 8.62 -13.25 -1.00
N GLU A 43 8.46 -13.24 0.32
CA GLU A 43 7.92 -12.09 1.05
C GLU A 43 8.76 -10.82 0.88
N PHE A 44 10.09 -10.95 0.94
CA PHE A 44 10.99 -9.82 0.84
C PHE A 44 11.03 -9.24 -0.58
N ASN A 45 11.15 -10.10 -1.59
CA ASN A 45 11.28 -9.68 -2.99
C ASN A 45 9.97 -9.16 -3.58
N GLU A 46 8.82 -9.76 -3.25
CA GLU A 46 7.54 -9.38 -3.84
C GLU A 46 6.84 -8.22 -3.10
N SER A 47 7.14 -8.01 -1.81
CA SER A 47 6.52 -6.92 -1.04
C SER A 47 7.52 -5.89 -0.53
N ILE A 48 8.52 -6.29 0.25
CA ILE A 48 9.38 -5.31 0.97
C ILE A 48 10.22 -4.47 0.02
N VAL A 49 10.87 -5.10 -0.96
CA VAL A 49 11.71 -4.38 -1.95
C VAL A 49 10.87 -3.41 -2.79
N PRO A 50 9.74 -3.80 -3.40
CA PRO A 50 8.86 -2.88 -4.13
C PRO A 50 8.34 -1.74 -3.24
N LEU A 51 7.89 -2.05 -2.01
CA LEU A 51 7.42 -1.02 -1.09
C LEU A 51 8.51 -0.01 -0.75
N PHE A 52 9.74 -0.45 -0.51
CA PHE A 52 10.87 0.46 -0.27
C PHE A 52 11.12 1.39 -1.47
N ILE A 53 11.21 0.83 -2.68
CA ILE A 53 11.48 1.60 -3.91
C ILE A 53 10.37 2.62 -4.16
N MET A 54 9.11 2.22 -3.95
CA MET A 54 7.96 3.10 -4.15
C MET A 54 7.80 4.15 -3.04
N SER A 55 8.18 3.86 -1.80
CA SER A 55 7.92 4.75 -0.66
C SER A 55 9.04 5.75 -0.38
N ARG A 56 10.29 5.39 -0.67
CA ARG A 56 11.47 6.15 -0.23
C ARG A 56 11.43 7.64 -0.60
N HIS A 57 10.91 7.97 -1.78
CA HIS A 57 10.87 9.35 -2.27
C HIS A 57 9.86 10.24 -1.52
N PHE A 58 8.92 9.65 -0.77
CA PHE A 58 7.98 10.39 0.08
C PHE A 58 8.54 10.72 1.47
N GLN A 59 9.76 10.26 1.81
CA GLN A 59 10.43 10.59 3.08
C GLN A 59 9.53 10.35 4.30
N SER A 60 8.89 9.18 4.35
CA SER A 60 7.93 8.76 5.40
C SER A 60 6.59 9.51 5.41
N HIS A 61 6.35 10.44 4.49
CA HIS A 61 5.10 11.18 4.34
C HIS A 61 4.11 10.49 3.38
N LEU A 62 3.80 9.23 3.63
CA LEU A 62 2.80 8.45 2.88
C LEU A 62 2.04 7.53 3.82
N GLN A 63 0.86 7.07 3.42
CA GLN A 63 0.13 6.03 4.12
C GLN A 63 0.10 4.71 3.36
N PHE A 64 0.45 3.62 4.04
CA PHE A 64 0.31 2.28 3.51
C PHE A 64 -1.14 1.81 3.67
N VAL A 65 -1.74 1.34 2.58
CA VAL A 65 -3.10 0.79 2.54
C VAL A 65 -3.01 -0.67 2.12
N ARG A 66 -3.37 -1.57 3.02
CA ARG A 66 -3.32 -3.01 2.77
C ARG A 66 -4.69 -3.54 2.37
N THR A 67 -4.73 -4.36 1.32
CA THR A 67 -5.89 -5.18 0.95
C THR A 67 -5.51 -6.66 1.07
N ASN A 68 -6.35 -7.46 1.75
CA ASN A 68 -6.20 -8.92 1.82
C ASN A 68 -4.83 -9.42 2.36
N LEU A 69 -4.30 -8.74 3.38
CA LEU A 69 -3.01 -9.04 4.00
C LEU A 69 -3.18 -9.71 5.37
N LYS A 70 -2.44 -10.79 5.66
CA LYS A 70 -2.49 -11.46 6.98
C LYS A 70 -1.88 -10.56 8.06
N CYS A 71 -2.53 -10.46 9.23
CA CYS A 71 -2.09 -9.56 10.32
C CYS A 71 -0.68 -9.89 10.85
N TRP A 72 -0.29 -11.17 10.88
CA TRP A 72 1.05 -11.57 11.33
C TRP A 72 2.17 -11.00 10.45
N TRP A 73 1.91 -10.77 9.16
CA TRP A 73 2.90 -10.20 8.25
C TRP A 73 3.19 -8.73 8.58
N VAL A 74 2.15 -7.96 8.92
CA VAL A 74 2.31 -6.56 9.35
C VAL A 74 3.18 -6.49 10.59
N SER A 75 2.90 -7.35 11.57
CA SER A 75 3.70 -7.42 12.80
C SER A 75 5.15 -7.85 12.51
N LYS A 76 5.37 -8.82 11.61
CA LYS A 76 6.71 -9.27 11.22
C LYS A 76 7.57 -8.15 10.61
N TYR A 77 6.98 -7.26 9.82
CA TYR A 77 7.68 -6.19 9.11
C TYR A 77 7.41 -4.78 9.65
N GLU A 78 6.78 -4.68 10.83
CA GLU A 78 6.34 -3.42 11.45
C GLU A 78 7.46 -2.38 11.49
N ARG A 79 8.66 -2.79 11.92
CA ARG A 79 9.83 -1.91 12.03
C ARG A 79 10.30 -1.35 10.68
N ILE A 80 10.13 -2.12 9.60
CA ILE A 80 10.45 -1.63 8.24
C ILE A 80 9.38 -0.64 7.80
N LEU A 81 8.11 -1.00 7.98
CA LEU A 81 6.97 -0.16 7.58
C LEU A 81 6.96 1.18 8.31
N SER A 82 7.28 1.21 9.61
CA SER A 82 7.37 2.43 10.42
C SER A 82 8.56 3.32 10.04
N THR A 83 9.60 2.76 9.43
CA THR A 83 10.69 3.55 8.85
C THR A 83 10.24 4.23 7.56
N LEU A 84 9.42 3.54 6.76
CA LEU A 84 8.97 4.01 5.44
C LEU A 84 7.72 4.89 5.46
N SER A 85 7.00 4.91 6.58
CA SER A 85 5.76 5.68 6.78
C SER A 85 5.67 6.13 8.24
N SER A 86 5.39 7.42 8.45
CA SER A 86 5.06 7.96 9.78
C SER A 86 3.61 7.68 10.20
N TYR A 87 2.84 6.99 9.35
CA TYR A 87 1.44 6.63 9.58
C TYR A 87 1.28 5.12 9.72
N ASP A 88 0.31 4.70 10.54
CA ASP A 88 -0.07 3.30 10.66
C ASP A 88 -0.59 2.73 9.34
N VAL A 89 -0.36 1.43 9.17
CA VAL A 89 -0.84 0.66 8.02
C VAL A 89 -2.36 0.51 8.09
N TYR A 90 -3.06 1.21 7.20
CA TYR A 90 -4.52 1.18 7.13
C TYR A 90 -5.00 -0.12 6.46
N LYS A 91 -5.99 -0.79 7.07
CA LYS A 91 -6.66 -1.94 6.46
C LYS A 91 -7.84 -1.43 5.63
N SER A 92 -7.78 -1.64 4.32
CA SER A 92 -8.97 -1.48 3.46
C SER A 92 -9.89 -2.66 3.73
N SER A 93 -11.08 -2.37 4.27
CA SER A 93 -12.16 -3.35 4.47
C SER A 93 -12.75 -3.83 3.15
#